data_AF-A0A7R9TW93-F1
#
_entry.id   AF-A0A7R9TW93-F1
#
_cell.length_a   1.000
_cell.length_b   1.000
_cell.length_c   1.000
_cell.angle_alpha   90.00
_cell.angle_beta   90.00
_cell.angle_gamma   90.00
#
_symmetry.space_group_name_H-M   'P 1'
#
loop_
_entity.id
_entity.type
_entity.pdbx_description
1 polymer ?
#
loop_
_entity_poly.entity_id
_entity_poly.type
_entity_poly.pdbx_seq_one_letter_code
_entity_poly.pdbx_strand_id
1 'polypeptide(L)'
;AASPALAAALDEADELNLQLALAEVVPAPGRARGGQIGPGPTPAPNPSAGPPLALERSYVRCGESGAPDAYFYPASAIKVCAAIAALQRVQALRGALGEGACDADSPLVIHGALAGAPGAISLDPTNARGRAVTVAHEVRKLFLVSDNDAFNRLYDFAGQAAVNRSMWTAGLRSTRVHHRLSDAPVPRTAEEDALTPAVEVHPAGAHGAYCLPPQRSTLRVPLNEGAALGRAHVPAGGGARV
;
A
#
# COMPACT_ATOMS: atom_id res chain seq x y z
N ALA A 1 -8.71 2.19 33.92
CA ALA A 1 -8.22 3.54 33.56
C ALA A 1 -6.91 3.37 32.82
N ALA A 2 -6.72 4.06 31.69
CA ALA A 2 -5.46 4.01 30.95
C ALA A 2 -4.30 4.42 31.88
N SER A 3 -3.16 3.70 31.78
CA SER A 3 -1.94 4.08 32.51
C SER A 3 -1.58 5.54 32.15
N PRO A 4 -1.09 6.37 33.10
CA PRO A 4 -0.60 7.72 32.79
C PRO A 4 0.44 7.75 31.66
N ALA A 5 1.21 6.67 31.50
CA ALA A 5 2.14 6.48 30.38
C ALA A 5 1.43 6.26 29.04
N LEU A 6 0.28 5.58 29.05
CA LEU A 6 -0.56 5.36 27.86
C LEU A 6 -1.24 6.66 27.41
N ALA A 7 -1.63 7.54 28.35
CA ALA A 7 -2.16 8.86 28.01
C ALA A 7 -1.09 9.76 27.37
N ALA A 8 0.12 9.78 27.93
CA ALA A 8 1.24 10.56 27.39
C ALA A 8 1.70 10.08 26.00
N ALA A 9 1.78 8.76 25.77
CA ALA A 9 2.14 8.20 24.47
C ALA A 9 1.06 8.41 23.38
N LEU A 10 -0.21 8.56 23.78
CA LEU A 10 -1.31 8.88 22.86
C LEU A 10 -1.38 10.38 22.51
N ASP A 11 -0.87 11.26 23.38
CA ASP A 11 -0.75 12.71 23.11
C ASP A 11 0.36 13.02 22.08
N GLU A 12 1.35 12.14 21.91
CA GLU A 12 2.40 12.19 20.88
C GLU A 12 2.00 11.42 19.59
N ALA A 13 0.73 11.48 19.20
CA ALA A 13 0.22 10.81 18.00
C ALA A 13 0.97 11.19 16.69
N ASP A 14 1.64 12.36 16.67
CA ASP A 14 2.48 12.80 15.58
C ASP A 14 3.89 12.15 15.57
N GLU A 15 4.43 11.71 16.72
CA GLU A 15 5.72 10.99 16.80
C GLU A 15 5.58 9.49 16.51
N LEU A 16 4.40 8.91 16.76
CA LEU A 16 4.07 7.54 16.32
C LEU A 16 3.98 7.40 14.78
N ASN A 17 4.15 8.50 14.02
CA ASN A 17 4.44 8.51 12.57
C ASN A 17 5.98 8.43 12.30
N LEU A 18 6.61 7.40 12.88
CA LEU A 18 8.04 7.04 12.84
C LEU A 18 8.91 7.71 11.76
N GLN A 19 9.84 8.55 12.23
CA GLN A 19 11.15 8.75 11.58
C GLN A 19 11.98 7.47 11.75
N LEU A 20 12.00 6.61 10.74
CA LEU A 20 13.01 5.55 10.63
C LEU A 20 14.23 6.13 9.89
N ALA A 21 15.30 6.41 10.64
CA ALA A 21 16.59 6.74 10.05
C ALA A 21 17.16 5.49 9.36
N LEU A 22 17.28 5.56 8.04
CA LEU A 22 17.76 4.52 7.14
C LEU A 22 19.30 4.37 7.23
N ALA A 23 19.85 4.25 8.44
CA ALA A 23 21.29 4.24 8.67
C ALA A 23 21.95 2.86 8.48
N GLU A 24 21.20 1.78 8.29
CA GLU A 24 21.78 0.42 8.27
C GLU A 24 21.35 -0.44 7.05
N VAL A 25 21.19 0.17 5.88
CA VAL A 25 21.11 -0.60 4.62
C VAL A 25 22.31 -0.21 3.75
N VAL A 26 23.41 -0.93 3.95
CA VAL A 26 24.56 -0.86 3.04
C VAL A 26 24.18 -1.64 1.77
N PRO A 27 24.16 -1.02 0.58
CA PRO A 27 23.89 -1.74 -0.66
C PRO A 27 24.99 -2.76 -0.92
N ALA A 28 24.60 -3.95 -1.38
CA ALA A 28 25.54 -5.01 -1.76
C ALA A 28 26.51 -4.50 -2.85
N PRO A 29 27.82 -4.83 -2.77
CA PRO A 29 28.79 -4.36 -3.76
C PRO A 29 28.45 -4.91 -5.14
N GLY A 30 28.34 -3.99 -6.10
CA GLY A 30 28.00 -4.29 -7.49
C GLY A 30 28.95 -5.30 -8.11
N ARG A 31 28.40 -6.37 -8.67
CA ARG A 31 29.16 -7.37 -9.41
C ARG A 31 29.46 -6.82 -10.80
N ALA A 32 30.67 -6.29 -11.00
CA ALA A 32 31.20 -6.07 -12.33
C ALA A 32 31.50 -7.43 -13.00
N ARG A 33 30.94 -7.67 -14.19
CA ARG A 33 31.56 -8.57 -15.18
C ARG A 33 31.28 -8.07 -16.59
N GLY A 34 32.35 -7.65 -17.26
CA GLY A 34 32.40 -7.56 -18.71
C GLY A 34 32.42 -8.95 -19.36
N GLY A 35 32.12 -8.95 -20.66
CA GLY A 35 32.25 -10.09 -21.55
C GLY A 35 31.81 -9.70 -22.96
N GLN A 36 32.78 -9.38 -23.81
CA GLN A 36 32.60 -9.15 -25.25
C GLN A 36 32.04 -10.40 -25.94
N ILE A 37 31.14 -10.23 -26.91
CA ILE A 37 30.83 -11.23 -27.94
C ILE A 37 30.81 -10.50 -29.29
N GLY A 38 31.62 -10.97 -30.24
CA GLY A 38 31.84 -10.39 -31.58
C GLY A 38 30.74 -10.67 -32.60
N PRO A 39 30.86 -10.15 -33.85
CA PRO A 39 29.78 -10.18 -34.83
C PRO A 39 29.75 -11.48 -35.63
N GLY A 40 28.54 -12.04 -35.82
CA GLY A 40 28.25 -13.16 -36.72
C GLY A 40 27.49 -12.70 -37.98
N PRO A 41 27.51 -13.49 -39.07
CA PRO A 41 27.40 -13.00 -40.45
C PRO A 41 25.96 -12.71 -40.92
N THR A 42 25.85 -11.74 -41.83
CA THR A 42 24.67 -11.37 -42.61
C THR A 42 24.41 -12.34 -43.77
N PRO A 43 23.16 -12.76 -44.01
CA PRO A 43 22.76 -13.32 -45.29
C PRO A 43 22.09 -12.27 -46.21
N ALA A 44 22.38 -12.38 -47.51
CA ALA A 44 21.87 -11.52 -48.59
C ALA A 44 20.40 -11.79 -48.96
N PRO A 45 19.69 -10.84 -49.61
CA PRO A 45 18.25 -10.93 -49.87
C PRO A 45 17.91 -11.70 -51.16
N ASN A 46 16.73 -12.32 -51.21
CA ASN A 46 16.13 -12.82 -52.44
C ASN A 46 14.82 -12.06 -52.73
N PRO A 47 14.54 -11.68 -54.00
CA PRO A 47 13.45 -10.76 -54.35
C PRO A 47 12.19 -11.51 -54.81
N SER A 48 11.03 -11.14 -54.26
CA SER A 48 9.69 -11.14 -54.89
C SER A 48 8.58 -11.51 -53.89
N ALA A 49 7.95 -10.49 -53.29
CA ALA A 49 6.58 -10.54 -52.78
C ALA A 49 6.06 -9.11 -52.78
N GLY A 50 4.90 -8.87 -53.38
CA GLY A 50 4.24 -7.55 -53.36
C GLY A 50 3.99 -7.08 -51.92
N PRO A 51 3.76 -5.78 -51.68
CA PRO A 51 3.68 -5.25 -50.32
C PRO A 51 2.53 -5.94 -49.56
N PRO A 52 2.80 -6.67 -48.47
CA PRO A 52 1.72 -7.05 -47.57
C PRO A 52 1.17 -5.76 -46.96
N LEU A 53 -0.14 -5.56 -47.02
CA LEU A 53 -0.82 -4.53 -46.24
C LEU A 53 -0.38 -4.68 -44.79
N ALA A 54 0.40 -3.72 -44.31
CA ALA A 54 0.88 -3.69 -42.95
C ALA A 54 -0.32 -3.47 -42.04
N LEU A 55 -0.88 -4.56 -41.51
CA LEU A 55 -1.57 -4.52 -40.23
C LEU A 55 -0.51 -4.13 -39.21
N GLU A 56 -0.42 -2.83 -38.91
CA GLU A 56 0.28 -2.35 -37.71
C GLU A 56 -0.42 -2.95 -36.49
N ARG A 57 -0.01 -4.16 -36.12
CA ARG A 57 -0.16 -4.64 -34.76
C ARG A 57 0.95 -3.96 -33.97
N SER A 58 0.64 -2.81 -33.41
CA SER A 58 1.42 -2.18 -32.37
C SER A 58 1.43 -3.08 -31.14
N TYR A 59 2.42 -3.96 -31.04
CA TYR A 59 2.77 -4.61 -29.78
C TYR A 59 3.47 -3.57 -28.92
N VAL A 60 2.91 -3.27 -27.76
CA VAL A 60 3.58 -2.47 -26.74
C VAL A 60 4.82 -3.23 -26.31
N ARG A 61 6.00 -2.77 -26.71
CA ARG A 61 7.26 -3.15 -26.06
C ARG A 61 7.16 -2.71 -24.61
N CYS A 62 7.21 -3.67 -23.69
CA CYS A 62 7.48 -3.37 -22.29
C CYS A 62 8.92 -2.83 -22.23
N GLY A 63 9.07 -1.53 -22.00
CA GLY A 63 10.37 -0.87 -21.84
C GLY A 63 10.71 0.10 -22.98
N GLU A 64 10.08 1.27 -22.96
CA GLU A 64 10.67 2.55 -23.36
C GLU A 64 9.74 3.70 -22.91
N SER A 65 9.46 3.80 -21.61
CA SER A 65 8.97 5.07 -21.04
C SER A 65 10.19 5.91 -20.66
N GLY A 66 10.75 6.64 -21.63
CA GLY A 66 11.91 7.52 -21.44
C GLY A 66 11.66 8.78 -20.61
N ALA A 67 10.71 8.76 -19.68
CA ALA A 67 10.56 9.80 -18.67
C ALA A 67 10.66 9.12 -17.29
N PRO A 68 11.77 9.29 -16.55
CA PRO A 68 11.93 8.72 -15.21
C PRO A 68 10.85 9.18 -14.22
N ASP A 69 10.08 10.22 -14.57
CA ASP A 69 9.02 10.83 -13.75
C ASP A 69 7.60 10.51 -14.25
N ALA A 70 7.42 9.59 -15.21
CA ALA A 70 6.09 9.22 -15.69
C ALA A 70 5.31 8.44 -14.63
N TYR A 71 4.06 8.84 -14.39
CA TYR A 71 3.15 8.11 -13.50
C TYR A 71 2.97 6.66 -13.97
N PHE A 72 3.23 5.72 -13.07
CA PHE A 72 2.98 4.30 -13.27
C PHE A 72 1.79 3.87 -12.42
N TYR A 73 0.74 3.33 -13.05
CA TYR A 73 -0.39 2.75 -12.32
C TYR A 73 0.03 1.41 -11.69
N PRO A 74 0.12 1.31 -10.35
CA PRO A 74 0.75 0.16 -9.70
C PRO A 74 -0.16 -1.06 -9.62
N ALA A 75 -1.44 -0.94 -9.98
CA ALA A 75 -2.45 -1.98 -9.72
C ALA A 75 -2.33 -2.52 -8.28
N SER A 76 -2.38 -3.85 -8.08
CA SER A 76 -2.25 -4.46 -6.75
C SER A 76 -0.86 -4.34 -6.11
N ALA A 77 0.18 -3.87 -6.81
CA ALA A 77 1.49 -3.64 -6.19
C ALA A 77 1.42 -2.55 -5.10
N ILE A 78 0.43 -1.66 -5.16
CA ILE A 78 0.16 -0.64 -4.13
C ILE A 78 -0.09 -1.26 -2.75
N LYS A 79 -0.54 -2.52 -2.71
CA LYS A 79 -0.94 -3.17 -1.46
C LYS A 79 0.22 -3.33 -0.49
N VAL A 80 1.44 -3.47 -1.03
CA VAL A 80 2.69 -3.55 -0.26
C VAL A 80 2.88 -2.32 0.64
N CYS A 81 2.42 -1.14 0.21
CA CYS A 81 2.57 0.09 0.99
C CYS A 81 1.84 0.02 2.33
N ALA A 82 0.61 -0.51 2.36
CA ALA A 82 -0.15 -0.67 3.59
C ALA A 82 0.44 -1.77 4.50
N ALA A 83 0.93 -2.87 3.92
CA ALA A 83 1.59 -3.93 4.69
C ALA A 83 2.83 -3.42 5.43
N ILE A 84 3.68 -2.65 4.74
CA ILE A 84 4.89 -2.06 5.35
C ILE A 84 4.50 -1.10 6.48
N ALA A 85 3.57 -0.18 6.23
CA ALA A 85 3.17 0.81 7.22
C ALA A 85 2.50 0.16 8.46
N ALA A 86 1.70 -0.89 8.26
CA ALA A 86 1.10 -1.63 9.37
C ALA A 86 2.15 -2.32 10.24
N LEU A 87 3.16 -2.95 9.64
CA LEU A 87 4.28 -3.57 10.39
C LEU A 87 5.13 -2.53 11.12
N GLN A 88 5.37 -1.37 10.50
CA GLN A 88 6.03 -0.25 11.17
C GLN A 88 5.22 0.26 12.36
N ARG A 89 3.87 0.31 12.24
CA ARG A 89 3.01 0.67 13.36
C ARG A 89 3.06 -0.35 14.50
N VAL A 90 3.12 -1.65 14.20
CA VAL A 90 3.38 -2.68 15.23
C VAL A 90 4.70 -2.39 15.96
N GLN A 91 5.77 -2.10 15.21
CA GLN A 91 7.08 -1.77 15.79
C GLN A 91 7.03 -0.48 16.64
N ALA A 92 6.31 0.56 16.18
CA ALA A 92 6.12 1.81 16.92
C ALA A 92 5.43 1.56 18.26
N LEU A 93 4.34 0.78 18.24
CA LEU A 93 3.57 0.45 19.45
C LEU A 93 4.41 -0.34 20.45
N ARG A 94 5.24 -1.29 19.97
CA ARG A 94 6.21 -2.00 20.84
C ARG A 94 7.24 -1.06 21.44
N GLY A 95 7.75 -0.10 20.66
CA GLY A 95 8.73 0.89 21.13
C GLY A 95 8.15 1.83 22.19
N ALA A 96 6.93 2.32 21.97
CA ALA A 96 6.29 3.32 22.84
C ALA A 96 5.64 2.72 24.09
N LEU A 97 5.00 1.55 23.97
CA LEU A 97 4.22 0.92 25.06
C LEU A 97 4.96 -0.25 25.73
N GLY A 98 6.11 -0.65 25.20
CA GLY A 98 6.94 -1.75 25.70
C GLY A 98 6.76 -3.06 24.92
N GLU A 99 7.70 -3.99 25.13
CA GLU A 99 7.66 -5.30 24.49
C GLU A 99 6.37 -6.06 24.84
N GLY A 100 5.77 -6.71 23.84
CA GLY A 100 4.50 -7.43 23.98
C GLY A 100 3.26 -6.54 24.00
N ALA A 101 3.39 -5.22 23.87
CA ALA A 101 2.22 -4.33 23.77
C ALA A 101 1.50 -4.45 22.42
N CYS A 102 2.18 -4.87 21.35
CA CYS A 102 1.55 -5.18 20.08
C CYS A 102 2.46 -6.12 19.29
N ASP A 103 1.93 -7.23 18.80
CA ASP A 103 2.64 -8.13 17.90
C ASP A 103 1.81 -8.34 16.63
N ALA A 104 2.46 -8.84 15.57
CA ALA A 104 1.77 -9.07 14.31
C ALA A 104 0.59 -10.06 14.43
N ASP A 105 0.64 -10.96 15.42
CA ASP A 105 -0.42 -11.91 15.74
C ASP A 105 -1.41 -11.41 16.83
N SER A 106 -1.26 -10.19 17.34
CA SER A 106 -2.23 -9.62 18.29
C SER A 106 -3.60 -9.43 17.61
N PRO A 107 -4.71 -9.95 18.18
CA PRO A 107 -6.04 -9.67 17.69
C PRO A 107 -6.36 -8.17 17.65
N LEU A 108 -7.00 -7.76 16.57
CA LEU A 108 -7.45 -6.39 16.34
C LEU A 108 -8.98 -6.34 16.23
N VAL A 109 -9.57 -5.25 16.74
CA VAL A 109 -10.96 -4.87 16.45
C VAL A 109 -10.93 -3.53 15.72
N ILE A 110 -11.23 -3.56 14.42
CA ILE A 110 -11.19 -2.37 13.56
C ILE A 110 -12.61 -1.82 13.43
N HIS A 111 -12.84 -0.60 13.91
CA HIS A 111 -14.14 0.05 13.89
C HIS A 111 -14.45 0.66 12.52
N GLY A 112 -15.73 0.99 12.28
CA GLY A 112 -16.13 1.74 11.09
C GLY A 112 -15.70 3.21 11.19
N ALA A 113 -15.03 3.73 10.14
CA ALA A 113 -14.59 5.13 10.11
C ALA A 113 -15.71 6.14 9.77
N LEU A 114 -16.85 5.66 9.25
CA LEU A 114 -17.96 6.49 8.76
C LEU A 114 -19.26 6.13 9.46
N ALA A 115 -20.16 7.11 9.60
CA ALA A 115 -21.52 6.87 10.07
C ALA A 115 -22.25 5.92 9.11
N GLY A 116 -22.79 4.82 9.63
CA GLY A 116 -23.45 3.78 8.82
C GLY A 116 -22.50 2.79 8.14
N ALA A 117 -21.19 2.86 8.40
CA ALA A 117 -20.27 1.79 8.02
C ALA A 117 -20.64 0.47 8.72
N PRO A 118 -20.22 -0.68 8.17
CA PRO A 118 -20.36 -1.97 8.85
C PRO A 118 -19.82 -1.90 10.29
N GLY A 119 -20.41 -2.70 11.18
CA GLY A 119 -19.94 -2.82 12.56
C GLY A 119 -18.46 -3.23 12.63
N ALA A 120 -17.87 -3.08 13.82
CA ALA A 120 -16.47 -3.37 14.03
C ALA A 120 -16.10 -4.80 13.58
N ILE A 121 -14.97 -4.92 12.89
CA ILE A 121 -14.48 -6.20 12.37
C ILE A 121 -13.41 -6.71 13.32
N SER A 122 -13.65 -7.88 13.90
CA SER A 122 -12.73 -8.56 14.81
C SER A 122 -12.42 -10.00 14.40
N LEU A 123 -13.21 -10.55 13.46
CA LEU A 123 -13.12 -11.93 13.04
C LEU A 123 -12.95 -12.04 11.52
N ASP A 124 -12.06 -12.95 11.12
CA ASP A 124 -11.89 -13.43 9.76
C ASP A 124 -11.98 -14.97 9.74
N PRO A 125 -13.03 -15.57 9.15
CA PRO A 125 -13.18 -17.03 9.10
C PRO A 125 -12.08 -17.74 8.30
N THR A 126 -11.34 -17.02 7.45
CA THR A 126 -10.22 -17.57 6.69
C THR A 126 -8.94 -17.69 7.54
N ASN A 127 -8.90 -17.06 8.72
CA ASN A 127 -7.81 -17.24 9.66
C ASN A 127 -7.99 -18.54 10.46
N ALA A 128 -7.30 -19.59 10.05
CA ALA A 128 -7.29 -20.87 10.75
C ALA A 128 -6.72 -20.79 12.18
N ARG A 129 -5.98 -19.73 12.52
CA ARG A 129 -5.40 -19.49 13.86
C ARG A 129 -6.35 -18.68 14.73
N GLY A 130 -7.48 -19.28 15.10
CA GLY A 130 -8.41 -18.68 16.06
C GLY A 130 -9.34 -17.61 15.48
N ARG A 131 -9.39 -17.45 14.15
CA ARG A 131 -10.33 -16.59 13.42
C ARG A 131 -10.23 -15.09 13.73
N ALA A 132 -9.25 -14.64 14.50
CA ALA A 132 -9.08 -13.21 14.78
C ALA A 132 -8.53 -12.47 13.56
N VAL A 133 -8.88 -11.19 13.42
CA VAL A 133 -8.16 -10.27 12.53
C VAL A 133 -6.82 -9.95 13.19
N THR A 134 -5.71 -10.19 12.47
CA THR A 134 -4.34 -9.88 12.92
C THR A 134 -3.54 -9.31 11.76
N VAL A 135 -2.54 -8.47 12.04
CA VAL A 135 -1.65 -7.91 10.98
C VAL A 135 -1.00 -9.04 10.19
N ALA A 136 -0.54 -10.10 10.85
CA ALA A 136 0.08 -11.26 10.23
C ALA A 136 -0.84 -11.97 9.24
N HIS A 137 -2.12 -12.17 9.59
CA HIS A 137 -3.09 -12.82 8.72
C HIS A 137 -3.46 -11.93 7.53
N GLU A 138 -3.68 -10.63 7.75
CA GLU A 138 -4.00 -9.71 6.66
C GLU A 138 -2.82 -9.58 5.68
N VAL A 139 -1.58 -9.48 6.17
CA VAL A 139 -0.38 -9.51 5.32
C VAL A 139 -0.30 -10.82 4.51
N ARG A 140 -0.62 -11.96 5.14
CA ARG A 140 -0.65 -13.24 4.45
C ARG A 140 -1.66 -13.25 3.30
N LYS A 141 -2.91 -12.81 3.51
CA LYS A 141 -3.93 -12.74 2.45
C LYS A 141 -3.54 -11.77 1.34
N LEU A 142 -2.98 -10.63 1.72
CA LEU A 142 -2.53 -9.60 0.79
C LEU A 142 -1.52 -10.15 -0.22
N PHE A 143 -0.57 -10.97 0.22
CA PHE A 143 0.42 -11.58 -0.67
C PHE A 143 -0.04 -12.87 -1.35
N LEU A 144 -0.85 -13.70 -0.69
CA LEU A 144 -1.27 -14.99 -1.25
C LEU A 144 -2.37 -14.88 -2.30
N VAL A 145 -3.34 -13.99 -2.08
CA VAL A 145 -4.54 -13.90 -2.94
C VAL A 145 -4.87 -12.47 -3.35
N SER A 146 -3.98 -11.51 -3.07
CA SER A 146 -4.18 -10.09 -3.42
C SER A 146 -5.50 -9.56 -2.86
N ASP A 147 -5.81 -9.89 -1.61
CA ASP A 147 -7.07 -9.52 -0.96
C ASP A 147 -7.20 -8.00 -0.76
N ASN A 148 -8.28 -7.40 -1.29
CA ASN A 148 -8.55 -5.96 -1.16
C ASN A 148 -8.99 -5.57 0.26
N ASP A 149 -9.76 -6.41 0.93
CA ASP A 149 -10.20 -6.16 2.31
C ASP A 149 -9.03 -6.21 3.28
N ALA A 150 -8.07 -7.11 3.04
CA ALA A 150 -6.83 -7.17 3.81
C ALA A 150 -6.01 -5.89 3.66
N PHE A 151 -5.90 -5.36 2.45
CA PHE A 151 -5.30 -4.05 2.23
C PHE A 151 -6.02 -2.95 3.02
N ASN A 152 -7.36 -2.92 2.96
CA ASN A 152 -8.15 -1.90 3.65
C ASN A 152 -7.98 -1.98 5.17
N ARG A 153 -7.98 -3.18 5.75
CA ARG A 153 -7.75 -3.39 7.20
C ARG A 153 -6.35 -2.96 7.62
N LEU A 154 -5.33 -3.26 6.82
CA LEU A 154 -3.96 -2.80 7.10
C LEU A 154 -3.83 -1.28 6.94
N TYR A 155 -4.50 -0.71 5.95
CA TYR A 155 -4.59 0.73 5.76
C TYR A 155 -5.32 1.41 6.93
N ASP A 156 -6.41 0.82 7.42
CA ASP A 156 -7.19 1.29 8.57
C ASP A 156 -6.39 1.20 9.86
N PHE A 157 -5.60 0.15 10.03
CA PHE A 157 -4.71 0.03 11.17
C PHE A 157 -3.58 1.05 11.13
N ALA A 158 -2.93 1.23 9.97
CA ALA A 158 -1.79 2.11 9.81
C ALA A 158 -2.17 3.61 9.82
N GLY A 159 -3.21 3.96 9.06
CA GLY A 159 -3.64 5.33 8.75
C GLY A 159 -3.05 5.89 7.45
N GLN A 160 -3.81 6.74 6.75
CA GLN A 160 -3.44 7.32 5.44
C GLN A 160 -2.06 7.99 5.45
N ALA A 161 -1.82 8.82 6.47
CA ALA A 161 -0.59 9.60 6.58
C ALA A 161 0.63 8.69 6.75
N ALA A 162 0.52 7.69 7.63
CA ALA A 162 1.57 6.71 7.87
C ALA A 162 1.90 5.95 6.57
N VAL A 163 0.89 5.42 5.87
CA VAL A 163 1.10 4.68 4.61
C VAL A 163 1.92 5.47 3.59
N ASN A 164 1.62 6.76 3.41
CA ASN A 164 2.36 7.60 2.48
C ASN A 164 3.76 7.96 3.01
N ARG A 165 3.87 8.41 4.27
CA ARG A 165 5.15 8.81 4.89
C ARG A 165 6.14 7.65 4.96
N SER A 166 5.68 6.42 5.22
CA SER A 166 6.50 5.21 5.21
C SER A 166 7.22 5.05 3.88
N MET A 167 6.51 5.23 2.76
CA MET A 167 7.09 5.09 1.42
C MET A 167 8.06 6.24 1.11
N TRP A 168 7.69 7.47 1.48
CA TRP A 168 8.53 8.65 1.23
C TRP A 168 9.84 8.61 2.01
N THR A 169 9.78 8.14 3.27
CA THR A 169 10.96 7.96 4.12
C THR A 169 11.87 6.86 3.59
N ALA A 170 11.31 5.83 2.94
CA ALA A 170 12.06 4.78 2.25
C ALA A 170 12.64 5.21 0.88
N GLY A 171 12.48 6.48 0.49
CA GLY A 171 12.99 7.01 -0.78
C GLY A 171 12.00 6.95 -1.95
N LEU A 172 10.82 6.36 -1.77
CA LEU A 172 9.76 6.28 -2.79
C LEU A 172 8.89 7.55 -2.77
N ARG A 173 9.52 8.71 -2.96
CA ARG A 173 8.91 10.05 -2.78
C ARG A 173 7.73 10.35 -3.72
N SER A 174 7.62 9.62 -4.82
CA SER A 174 6.53 9.75 -5.80
C SER A 174 5.32 8.86 -5.49
N THR A 175 5.40 7.96 -4.49
CA THR A 175 4.26 7.11 -4.12
C THR A 175 3.09 7.95 -3.62
N ARG A 176 1.88 7.64 -4.09
CA ARG A 176 0.63 8.27 -3.66
C ARG A 176 -0.38 7.17 -3.35
N VAL A 177 -0.76 7.04 -2.08
CA VAL A 177 -1.86 6.17 -1.65
C VAL A 177 -3.00 7.06 -1.18
N HIS A 178 -3.99 7.26 -2.03
CA HIS A 178 -5.07 8.22 -1.76
C HIS A 178 -6.18 7.63 -0.89
N HIS A 179 -6.57 6.39 -1.18
CA HIS A 179 -7.82 5.81 -0.72
C HIS A 179 -7.70 4.30 -0.50
N ARG A 180 -8.70 3.76 0.18
CA ARG A 180 -8.94 2.32 0.30
C ARG A 180 -9.29 1.68 -1.05
N LEU A 181 -9.05 0.40 -1.21
CA LEU A 181 -9.48 -0.36 -2.39
C LEU A 181 -10.93 -0.79 -2.19
N SER A 182 -11.88 -0.14 -2.85
CA SER A 182 -13.29 -0.49 -2.74
C SER A 182 -13.85 -0.99 -4.07
N ASP A 183 -14.68 -2.03 -4.01
CA ASP A 183 -15.63 -2.37 -5.07
C ASP A 183 -16.98 -1.64 -4.86
N ALA A 184 -17.01 -0.62 -3.99
CA ALA A 184 -18.23 0.09 -3.63
C ALA A 184 -18.74 0.92 -4.82
N PRO A 185 -20.07 0.99 -5.05
CA PRO A 185 -20.65 1.72 -6.17
C PRO A 185 -20.40 3.25 -6.12
N VAL A 186 -20.15 3.76 -4.92
CA VAL A 186 -19.89 5.17 -4.63
C VAL A 186 -18.49 5.28 -4.03
N PRO A 187 -17.55 5.93 -4.73
CA PRO A 187 -16.24 6.24 -4.17
C PRO A 187 -16.36 7.11 -2.92
N ARG A 188 -15.46 6.90 -1.96
CA ARG A 188 -15.32 7.80 -0.82
C ARG A 188 -14.75 9.14 -1.27
N THR A 189 -15.13 10.19 -0.57
CA THR A 189 -14.50 11.51 -0.72
C THR A 189 -13.10 11.50 -0.11
N ALA A 190 -12.24 12.43 -0.53
CA ALA A 190 -10.91 12.58 0.06
C ALA A 190 -10.95 12.86 1.58
N GLU A 191 -12.02 13.52 2.05
CA GLU A 191 -12.22 13.77 3.48
C GLU A 191 -12.54 12.50 4.26
N GLU A 192 -13.34 11.60 3.67
CA GLU A 192 -13.66 10.29 4.24
C GLU A 192 -12.45 9.35 4.21
N ASP A 193 -11.62 9.40 3.16
CA ASP A 193 -10.40 8.60 3.10
C ASP A 193 -9.27 9.09 4.01
N ALA A 194 -9.32 10.35 4.44
CA ALA A 194 -8.45 10.90 5.45
C ALA A 194 -8.79 10.39 6.87
N LEU A 195 -9.97 9.81 7.10
CA LEU A 195 -10.35 9.24 8.38
C LEU A 195 -9.72 7.86 8.56
N THR A 196 -9.09 7.66 9.72
CA THR A 196 -8.59 6.39 10.22
C THR A 196 -9.48 5.97 11.39
N PRO A 197 -10.07 4.76 11.37
CA PRO A 197 -10.98 4.35 12.42
C PRO A 197 -10.28 4.15 13.75
N ALA A 198 -11.07 4.03 14.82
CA ALA A 198 -10.57 3.50 16.08
C ALA A 198 -10.15 2.03 15.89
N VAL A 199 -9.09 1.61 16.57
CA VAL A 199 -8.66 0.21 16.56
C VAL A 199 -8.34 -0.25 17.98
N GLU A 200 -9.00 -1.30 18.41
CA GLU A 200 -8.62 -2.00 19.65
C GLU A 200 -7.54 -3.02 19.33
N VAL A 201 -6.49 -3.03 20.15
CA VAL A 201 -5.40 -4.01 20.12
C VAL A 201 -5.55 -4.86 21.36
N HIS A 202 -5.52 -6.18 21.19
CA HIS A 202 -5.60 -7.16 22.26
C HIS A 202 -4.29 -7.94 22.31
N PRO A 203 -3.27 -7.46 23.05
CA PRO A 203 -1.98 -8.13 23.08
C PRO A 203 -2.06 -9.46 23.83
N ALA A 204 -1.15 -10.38 23.52
CA ALA A 204 -1.01 -11.61 24.29
C ALA A 204 -0.10 -11.34 25.50
N GLY A 205 -0.60 -11.56 26.72
CA GLY A 205 0.21 -11.53 27.93
C GLY A 205 -0.22 -10.46 28.94
N ALA A 206 0.77 -9.80 29.55
CA ALA A 206 0.55 -8.89 30.69
C ALA A 206 -0.04 -7.52 30.29
N HIS A 207 0.06 -7.15 29.01
CA HIS A 207 -0.56 -5.94 28.49
C HIS A 207 -2.06 -6.17 28.31
N GLY A 208 -2.88 -5.34 28.97
CA GLY A 208 -4.31 -5.33 28.75
C GLY A 208 -4.67 -4.78 27.36
N ALA A 209 -5.90 -5.07 26.92
CA ALA A 209 -6.42 -4.48 25.69
C ALA A 209 -6.48 -2.94 25.79
N TYR A 210 -6.18 -2.27 24.70
CA TYR A 210 -6.23 -0.81 24.61
C TYR A 210 -6.77 -0.36 23.25
N CYS A 211 -7.26 0.88 23.18
CA CYS A 211 -7.87 1.44 21.99
C CYS A 211 -7.00 2.58 21.45
N LEU A 212 -6.63 2.48 20.18
CA LEU A 212 -6.13 3.58 19.38
C LEU A 212 -7.35 4.42 18.97
N PRO A 213 -7.42 5.71 19.35
CA PRO A 213 -8.56 6.56 19.01
C PRO A 213 -8.63 6.77 17.49
N PRO A 214 -9.82 7.11 16.94
CA PRO A 214 -9.94 7.48 15.54
C PRO A 214 -9.08 8.72 15.25
N GLN A 215 -8.46 8.75 14.08
CA GLN A 215 -7.56 9.82 13.66
C GLN A 215 -8.02 10.41 12.32
N ARG A 216 -7.73 11.70 12.10
CA ARG A 216 -7.92 12.33 10.79
C ARG A 216 -6.59 12.82 10.25
N SER A 217 -6.22 12.32 9.09
CA SER A 217 -5.03 12.77 8.36
C SER A 217 -5.22 14.21 7.87
N THR A 218 -4.23 15.06 8.17
CA THR A 218 -4.09 16.39 7.56
C THR A 218 -3.22 16.35 6.30
N LEU A 219 -2.67 15.18 5.97
CA LEU A 219 -1.78 15.01 4.83
C LEU A 219 -2.56 15.16 3.53
N ARG A 220 -2.22 16.19 2.77
CA ARG A 220 -2.70 16.35 1.40
C ARG A 220 -1.83 15.52 0.47
N VAL A 221 -2.39 14.44 -0.05
CA VAL A 221 -1.73 13.62 -1.09
C VAL A 221 -2.01 14.29 -2.44
N PRO A 222 -1.01 14.85 -3.13
CA PRO A 222 -1.22 15.51 -4.42
C PRO A 222 -1.81 14.51 -5.42
N LEU A 223 -2.77 14.98 -6.23
CA LEU A 223 -3.29 14.17 -7.34
C LEU A 223 -2.14 13.75 -8.25
N ASN A 224 -2.27 12.57 -8.85
CA ASN A 224 -1.33 12.14 -9.88
C ASN A 224 -1.40 13.14 -11.04
N GLU A 225 -0.31 13.85 -11.30
CA GLU A 225 -0.17 14.66 -12.51
C GLU A 225 -0.12 13.69 -13.70
N GLY A 226 -1.27 13.47 -14.32
CA GLY A 226 -1.39 12.57 -15.45
C GLY A 226 -0.69 13.15 -16.67
N ALA A 227 0.07 12.32 -17.39
CA ALA A 227 0.41 12.60 -18.77
C ALA A 227 -0.73 12.13 -19.68
N ALA A 228 -1.12 12.92 -20.68
CA ALA A 228 -2.08 12.50 -21.69
C ALA A 228 -1.45 11.40 -22.57
N LEU A 229 -1.72 10.13 -22.25
CA LEU A 229 -1.24 8.96 -22.99
C LEU A 229 -2.29 8.55 -24.04
N GLY A 230 -2.41 9.34 -25.11
CA GLY A 230 -3.24 9.01 -26.28
C GLY A 230 -4.73 9.32 -26.13
N ARG A 231 -5.54 8.85 -27.10
CA ARG A 231 -7.00 8.99 -27.12
C ARG A 231 -7.64 7.63 -26.90
N ALA A 232 -8.38 7.46 -25.80
CA ALA A 232 -9.24 6.31 -25.62
C ALA A 232 -10.57 6.54 -26.36
N HIS A 233 -11.02 5.57 -27.15
CA HIS A 233 -12.37 5.59 -27.68
C HIS A 233 -13.32 5.07 -26.61
N VAL A 234 -14.11 5.96 -26.03
CA VAL A 234 -15.23 5.59 -25.16
C VAL A 234 -16.48 5.57 -26.04
N PRO A 235 -17.10 4.39 -26.30
CA PRO A 235 -18.32 4.32 -27.09
C PRO A 235 -19.42 5.14 -26.40
N ALA A 236 -20.24 5.84 -27.20
CA ALA A 236 -21.39 6.56 -26.68
C ALA A 236 -22.32 5.58 -25.93
N GLY A 237 -22.46 5.77 -24.61
CA GLY A 237 -23.24 4.91 -23.71
C GLY A 237 -22.43 4.11 -22.69
N GLY A 238 -21.11 4.00 -22.86
CA GLY A 238 -20.21 3.45 -21.84
C GLY A 238 -19.73 4.57 -20.93
N GLY A 239 -20.38 4.76 -19.78
CA GLY A 239 -19.93 5.74 -18.78
C GLY A 239 -18.54 5.39 -18.24
N ALA A 240 -17.49 5.96 -18.82
CA ALA A 240 -16.19 6.00 -18.19
C ALA A 240 -16.27 7.01 -17.04
N ARG A 241 -16.46 6.50 -15.82
CA ARG A 241 -16.27 7.29 -14.59
C ARG A 241 -14.77 7.39 -14.35
N VAL A 242 -14.23 8.59 -14.51
CA VAL A 242 -12.91 8.99 -14.00
C VAL A 242 -13.13 9.65 -12.65
#